data_AF-A0A525PF25-F1
#
_entry.id   AF-A0A525PF25-F1
#
_cell.length_a   1.000
_cell.length_b   1.000
_cell.length_c   1.000
_cell.angle_alpha   90.00
_cell.angle_beta   90.00
_cell.angle_gamma   90.00
#
_symmetry.space_group_name_H-M   'P 1'
#
loop_
_entity.id
_entity.type
_entity.pdbx_description
1 polymer ?
#
loop_
_entity_poly.entity_id
_entity_poly.type
_entity_poly.pdbx_seq_one_letter_code
_entity_poly.pdbx_strand_id
1 'polypeptide(L)'
;MARIFRWLMRIAMLLIALVILALGGGYWLASRSLPDYNDTVQVSKLAGEVEIVRDNANVPHIFAADDLDVFYGLGFAHAQDRLWQMITMRRTVQGRLSEVFGTSTIGIDRLLRRFDLYTLAVRSVDVLDPKTRAVLDAYASGVNARLDQINSEALGRGAPEMLLFDAPCRTVAGRDSVALVKLLALQLSGHLDAEVKRARTSLALTDQKRLLDILPDAPGDGIAALPEYASLMPGVKQFSENIPLDPSPLSPFKSFDLAGASNAWAAARDRSAAGGTLIANDPH
;
A
#
# COMPACT_ATOMS: atom_id res chain seq x y z
N MET A 1 -32.33 6.81 50.63
CA MET A 1 -32.49 5.78 49.57
C MET A 1 -33.20 6.32 48.32
N ALA A 2 -34.48 6.70 48.35
CA ALA A 2 -35.24 7.06 47.13
C ALA A 2 -34.77 8.31 46.35
N ARG A 3 -34.09 9.29 47.01
CA ARG A 3 -33.48 10.42 46.30
C ARG A 3 -32.22 10.00 45.54
N ILE A 4 -31.37 9.21 46.18
CA ILE A 4 -30.12 8.68 45.58
C ILE A 4 -30.45 7.81 44.37
N PHE A 5 -31.41 6.89 44.51
CA PHE A 5 -31.87 6.04 43.41
C PHE A 5 -32.38 6.84 42.19
N ARG A 6 -33.19 7.88 42.41
CA ARG A 6 -33.69 8.76 41.33
C ARG A 6 -32.57 9.51 40.61
N TRP A 7 -31.56 9.99 41.34
CA TRP A 7 -30.41 10.66 40.74
C TRP A 7 -29.51 9.68 39.98
N LEU A 8 -29.27 8.47 40.51
CA LEU A 8 -28.54 7.42 39.81
C LEU A 8 -29.23 7.03 38.50
N MET A 9 -30.56 6.85 38.51
CA MET A 9 -31.33 6.58 37.29
C MET A 9 -31.24 7.71 36.26
N ARG A 10 -31.33 8.98 36.69
CA ARG A 10 -31.18 10.13 35.80
C ARG A 10 -29.79 10.20 35.17
N ILE A 11 -28.75 9.97 35.97
CA ILE A 11 -27.36 9.92 35.49
C ILE A 11 -27.20 8.77 34.50
N ALA A 12 -27.71 7.57 34.81
CA ALA A 12 -27.65 6.42 33.90
C ALA A 12 -28.38 6.70 32.57
N MET A 13 -29.60 7.26 32.61
CA MET A 13 -30.33 7.65 31.39
C MET A 13 -29.59 8.71 30.58
N LEU A 14 -29.00 9.71 31.24
CA LEU A 14 -28.20 10.73 30.58
C LEU A 14 -26.96 10.12 29.91
N LEU A 15 -26.24 9.24 30.61
CA LEU A 15 -25.08 8.54 30.06
C LEU A 15 -25.46 7.67 28.85
N ILE A 16 -26.56 6.92 28.93
CA ILE A 16 -27.07 6.13 27.81
C ILE A 16 -27.41 7.05 26.62
N ALA A 17 -28.12 8.15 26.86
CA ALA A 17 -28.46 9.10 25.80
C ALA A 17 -27.21 9.72 25.15
N LEU A 18 -26.20 10.08 25.96
CA LEU A 18 -24.92 10.59 25.46
C LEU A 18 -24.15 9.54 24.65
N VAL A 19 -24.16 8.27 25.06
CA VAL A 19 -23.53 7.18 24.30
C VAL A 19 -24.25 6.97 22.97
N ILE A 20 -25.58 6.95 22.94
CA ILE A 20 -26.35 6.82 21.69
C ILE A 20 -26.05 8.01 20.77
N LEU A 21 -26.03 9.24 21.29
CA LEU A 21 -25.68 10.43 20.51
C LEU A 21 -24.25 10.36 19.98
N ALA A 22 -23.29 9.93 20.79
CA ALA A 22 -21.89 9.80 20.37
C ALA A 22 -21.72 8.73 19.28
N LEU A 23 -22.33 7.55 19.45
CA LEU A 23 -22.29 6.47 18.47
C LEU A 23 -23.03 6.85 17.17
N GLY A 24 -24.21 7.44 17.28
CA GLY A 24 -25.00 7.89 16.13
C GLY A 24 -24.30 9.00 15.36
N GLY A 25 -23.75 9.99 16.05
CA GLY A 25 -22.95 11.07 15.44
C GLY A 25 -21.66 10.55 14.80
N GLY A 26 -20.96 9.63 15.47
CA GLY A 26 -19.77 8.98 14.93
C GLY A 26 -20.06 8.17 13.67
N TYR A 27 -21.13 7.36 13.68
CA TYR A 27 -21.58 6.60 12.52
C TYR A 27 -21.98 7.52 11.36
N TRP A 28 -22.76 8.57 11.63
CA TRP A 28 -23.17 9.54 10.61
C TRP A 28 -21.97 10.25 9.96
N LEU A 29 -20.97 10.63 10.76
CA LEU A 29 -19.76 11.28 10.24
C LEU A 29 -18.90 10.31 9.41
N ALA A 30 -18.79 9.05 9.85
CA ALA A 30 -18.05 8.01 9.14
C ALA A 30 -18.74 7.64 7.82
N SER A 31 -20.07 7.49 7.82
CA SER A 31 -20.83 7.13 6.62
C SER A 31 -20.81 8.22 5.55
N ARG A 32 -20.60 9.49 5.91
CA ARG A 32 -20.37 10.58 4.94
C ARG A 32 -19.10 10.40 4.10
N SER A 33 -18.15 9.58 4.56
CA SER A 33 -16.94 9.27 3.79
C SER A 33 -17.15 8.14 2.77
N LEU A 34 -18.32 7.48 2.76
CA LEU A 34 -18.67 6.50 1.74
C LEU A 34 -19.00 7.21 0.42
N PRO A 35 -18.44 6.77 -0.73
CA PRO A 35 -18.82 7.32 -2.02
C PRO A 35 -20.28 7.01 -2.37
N ASP A 36 -20.96 7.96 -2.99
CA ASP A 36 -22.16 7.67 -3.77
C ASP A 36 -21.72 7.25 -5.18
N TYR A 37 -22.03 6.01 -5.57
CA TYR A 37 -21.62 5.45 -6.86
C TYR A 37 -22.59 5.77 -8.00
N ASN A 38 -23.78 6.33 -7.70
CA ASN A 38 -24.76 6.70 -8.72
C ASN A 38 -24.74 8.21 -9.03
N ASP A 39 -23.76 8.94 -8.49
CA ASP A 39 -23.65 10.38 -8.65
C ASP A 39 -23.06 10.77 -10.01
N THR A 40 -23.43 11.95 -10.50
CA THR A 40 -22.87 12.57 -11.70
C THR A 40 -22.08 13.82 -11.29
N VAL A 41 -20.76 13.73 -11.38
CA VAL A 41 -19.85 14.76 -10.86
C VAL A 41 -19.21 15.51 -12.01
N GLN A 42 -19.26 16.84 -11.94
CA GLN A 42 -18.49 17.70 -12.83
C GLN A 42 -17.08 17.88 -12.28
N VAL A 43 -16.08 17.51 -13.08
CA VAL A 43 -14.67 17.46 -12.65
C VAL A 43 -13.78 18.26 -13.58
N SER A 44 -12.63 18.71 -13.07
CA SER A 44 -11.66 19.47 -13.86
C SER A 44 -10.70 18.57 -14.62
N LYS A 45 -10.14 19.05 -15.74
CA LYS A 45 -9.10 18.37 -16.54
C LYS A 45 -9.50 17.02 -17.13
N LEU A 46 -10.79 16.72 -17.19
CA LEU A 46 -11.33 15.64 -17.99
C LEU A 46 -11.67 16.19 -19.39
N ALA A 47 -11.30 15.46 -20.45
CA ALA A 47 -11.49 15.94 -21.82
C ALA A 47 -12.90 15.62 -22.34
N GLY A 48 -13.39 14.40 -22.08
CA GLY A 48 -14.71 13.93 -22.46
C GLY A 48 -15.54 13.44 -21.28
N GLU A 49 -16.51 12.56 -21.57
CA GLU A 49 -17.33 11.89 -20.57
C GLU A 49 -16.68 10.56 -20.17
N VAL A 50 -16.73 10.25 -18.87
CA VAL A 50 -16.29 8.97 -18.31
C VAL A 50 -17.44 8.35 -17.54
N GLU A 51 -17.78 7.12 -17.88
CA GLU A 51 -18.78 6.31 -17.18
C GLU A 51 -18.07 5.25 -16.34
N ILE A 52 -18.40 5.15 -15.05
CA ILE A 52 -17.87 4.13 -14.13
C ILE A 52 -19.02 3.24 -13.68
N VAL A 53 -19.15 2.07 -14.29
CA VAL A 53 -20.18 1.07 -13.94
C VAL A 53 -19.58 0.05 -12.98
N ARG A 54 -20.27 -0.26 -11.88
CA ARG A 54 -19.82 -1.27 -10.92
C ARG A 54 -20.65 -2.53 -11.02
N ASP A 55 -19.99 -3.68 -10.97
CA ASP A 55 -20.67 -4.98 -10.95
C ASP A 55 -21.20 -5.33 -9.54
N ASN A 56 -21.76 -6.53 -9.38
CA ASN A 56 -22.31 -7.00 -8.10
C ASN A 56 -21.24 -7.17 -7.01
N ALA A 57 -19.96 -7.23 -7.36
CA ALA A 57 -18.83 -7.28 -6.43
C ALA A 57 -18.17 -5.89 -6.23
N ASN A 58 -18.79 -4.82 -6.76
CA ASN A 58 -18.29 -3.45 -6.80
C ASN A 58 -16.97 -3.29 -7.56
N VAL A 59 -16.68 -4.17 -8.53
CA VAL A 59 -15.54 -3.98 -9.42
C VAL A 59 -15.88 -2.87 -10.43
N PRO A 60 -15.07 -1.79 -10.52
CA PRO A 60 -15.33 -0.70 -11.45
C PRO A 60 -14.93 -1.07 -12.89
N HIS A 61 -15.87 -0.88 -13.81
CA HIS A 61 -15.69 -0.92 -15.26
C HIS A 61 -15.76 0.51 -15.78
N ILE A 62 -14.66 0.98 -16.38
CA ILE A 62 -14.47 2.39 -16.75
C ILE A 62 -14.54 2.51 -18.28
N PHE A 63 -15.44 3.36 -18.75
CA PHE A 63 -15.67 3.61 -20.17
C PHE A 63 -15.44 5.09 -20.49
N ALA A 64 -14.70 5.35 -21.56
CA ALA A 64 -14.50 6.70 -22.11
C ALA A 64 -14.16 6.60 -23.60
N ALA A 65 -14.23 7.73 -24.31
CA ALA A 65 -13.87 7.79 -25.73
C ALA A 65 -12.34 7.82 -25.99
N ASP A 66 -11.57 8.27 -25.00
CA ASP A 66 -10.10 8.39 -25.07
C ASP A 66 -9.41 7.60 -23.95
N ASP A 67 -8.25 7.01 -24.26
CA ASP A 67 -7.46 6.22 -23.30
C ASP A 67 -7.09 7.03 -22.04
N LEU A 68 -6.74 8.31 -22.18
CA LEU A 68 -6.34 9.15 -21.04
C LEU A 68 -7.52 9.42 -20.11
N ASP A 69 -8.73 9.59 -20.65
CA ASP A 69 -9.96 9.72 -19.86
C ASP A 69 -10.29 8.41 -19.11
N VAL A 70 -9.99 7.24 -19.71
CA VAL A 70 -10.09 5.95 -18.98
C VAL A 70 -9.12 5.90 -17.80
N PHE A 71 -7.86 6.31 -17.98
CA PHE A 71 -6.89 6.35 -16.88
C PHE A 71 -7.24 7.39 -15.81
N TYR A 72 -7.84 8.51 -16.20
CA TYR A 72 -8.43 9.47 -15.29
C TYR A 72 -9.54 8.81 -14.45
N GLY A 73 -10.49 8.13 -15.09
CA GLY A 73 -11.54 7.37 -14.41
C GLY A 73 -11.01 6.31 -13.44
N LEU A 74 -9.91 5.65 -13.81
CA LEU A 74 -9.22 4.69 -12.93
C LEU A 74 -8.66 5.35 -11.68
N GLY A 75 -8.03 6.52 -11.81
CA GLY A 75 -7.55 7.30 -10.68
C GLY A 75 -8.68 7.74 -9.76
N PHE A 76 -9.80 8.19 -10.35
CA PHE A 76 -10.98 8.60 -9.60
C PHE A 76 -11.60 7.42 -8.82
N ALA A 77 -11.80 6.27 -9.47
CA ALA A 77 -12.34 5.06 -8.83
C ALA A 77 -11.42 4.54 -7.71
N HIS A 78 -10.11 4.49 -7.92
CA HIS A 78 -9.17 4.12 -6.86
C HIS A 78 -9.22 5.09 -5.68
N ALA A 79 -9.39 6.39 -5.92
CA ALA A 79 -9.55 7.37 -4.85
C ALA A 79 -10.92 7.30 -4.15
N GLN A 80 -11.96 6.78 -4.79
CA GLN A 80 -13.23 6.46 -4.12
C GLN A 80 -13.05 5.26 -3.17
N ASP A 81 -12.37 4.21 -3.64
CA ASP A 81 -12.43 2.91 -2.99
C ASP A 81 -11.24 2.64 -2.05
N ARG A 82 -10.08 3.27 -2.29
CA ARG A 82 -8.78 2.92 -1.68
C ARG A 82 -7.98 4.12 -1.18
N LEU A 83 -8.62 5.26 -0.93
CA LEU A 83 -7.92 6.50 -0.60
C LEU A 83 -6.93 6.36 0.57
N TRP A 84 -7.37 5.74 1.67
CA TRP A 84 -6.53 5.52 2.85
C TRP A 84 -5.30 4.65 2.52
N GLN A 85 -5.48 3.58 1.75
CA GLN A 85 -4.40 2.72 1.29
C GLN A 85 -3.38 3.52 0.47
N MET A 86 -3.85 4.32 -0.49
CA MET A 86 -3.00 5.15 -1.34
C MET A 86 -2.20 6.18 -0.54
N ILE A 87 -2.83 6.88 0.41
CA ILE A 87 -2.17 7.87 1.27
C ILE A 87 -1.11 7.20 2.15
N THR A 88 -1.46 6.06 2.75
CA THR A 88 -0.56 5.31 3.63
C THR A 88 0.66 4.83 2.87
N MET A 89 0.47 4.16 1.73
CA MET A 89 1.57 3.67 0.90
C MET A 89 2.44 4.82 0.36
N ARG A 90 1.85 5.95 -0.03
CA ARG A 90 2.60 7.14 -0.47
C ARG A 90 3.45 7.70 0.66
N ARG A 91 2.93 7.76 1.89
CA ARG A 91 3.71 8.20 3.06
C ARG A 91 4.81 7.21 3.41
N THR A 92 4.55 5.91 3.28
CA THR A 92 5.57 4.86 3.45
C THR A 92 6.73 5.07 2.49
N VAL A 93 6.49 5.15 1.17
CA VAL A 93 7.58 5.32 0.18
C VAL A 93 8.34 6.63 0.35
N GLN A 94 7.69 7.68 0.85
CA GLN A 94 8.32 8.96 1.18
C GLN A 94 9.14 8.92 2.48
N GLY A 95 9.03 7.86 3.31
CA GLY A 95 9.56 7.81 4.66
C GLY A 95 8.98 8.95 5.51
N ARG A 96 7.64 9.01 5.57
CA ARG A 96 6.82 9.99 6.30
C ARG A 96 5.63 9.34 7.02
N LEU A 97 5.72 8.05 7.30
CA LEU A 97 4.69 7.28 7.97
C LEU A 97 4.53 7.71 9.44
N SER A 98 5.64 8.12 10.08
CA SER A 98 5.66 8.62 11.46
C SER A 98 4.89 9.92 11.66
N GLU A 99 4.61 10.67 10.59
CA GLU A 99 3.71 11.84 10.67
C GLU A 99 2.27 11.45 11.03
N VAL A 100 1.89 10.19 10.80
CA VAL A 100 0.54 9.67 11.05
C VAL A 100 0.52 8.73 12.26
N PHE A 101 1.52 7.85 12.38
CA PHE A 101 1.54 6.79 13.40
C PHE A 101 2.54 7.04 14.54
N GLY A 102 3.21 8.19 14.54
CA GLY A 102 4.16 8.58 15.57
C GLY A 102 5.44 7.74 15.58
N THR A 103 6.10 7.72 16.74
CA THR A 103 7.45 7.15 16.93
C THR A 103 7.54 5.64 16.65
N SER A 104 6.42 4.93 16.65
CA SER A 104 6.35 3.49 16.35
C SER A 104 6.80 3.13 14.94
N THR A 105 6.80 4.09 14.00
CA THR A 105 7.15 3.86 12.58
C THR A 105 8.42 4.58 12.15
N ILE A 106 9.19 5.13 13.10
CA ILE A 106 10.40 5.91 12.76
C ILE A 106 11.50 5.04 12.15
N GLY A 107 11.55 3.75 12.52
CA GLY A 107 12.45 2.76 11.92
C GLY A 107 12.19 2.60 10.42
N ILE A 108 10.92 2.37 10.06
CA ILE A 108 10.43 2.30 8.68
C ILE A 108 10.84 3.56 7.90
N ASP A 109 10.55 4.75 8.44
CA ASP A 109 10.86 6.01 7.77
C ASP A 109 12.35 6.19 7.52
N ARG A 110 13.20 5.89 8.52
CA ARG A 110 14.65 5.99 8.38
C ARG A 110 15.18 5.05 7.30
N LEU A 111 14.66 3.83 7.21
CA LEU A 111 15.13 2.87 6.21
C LEU A 111 14.65 3.23 4.80
N LEU A 112 13.41 3.67 4.64
CA LEU A 112 12.88 4.12 3.33
C LEU A 112 13.58 5.38 2.83
N ARG A 113 13.96 6.29 3.73
CA ARG A 113 14.81 7.45 3.40
C ARG A 113 16.23 7.06 2.97
N ARG A 114 16.78 5.95 3.49
CA ARG A 114 18.09 5.43 3.06
C ARG A 114 18.03 4.78 1.69
N PHE A 115 16.94 4.09 1.38
CA PHE A 115 16.70 3.56 0.03
C PHE A 115 16.37 4.64 -0.98
N ASP A 116 15.85 5.79 -0.52
CA ASP A 116 15.55 6.97 -1.31
C ASP A 116 14.65 6.68 -2.52
N LEU A 117 13.73 5.70 -2.38
CA LEU A 117 12.88 5.21 -3.46
C LEU A 117 12.05 6.33 -4.09
N TYR A 118 11.58 7.28 -3.28
CA TYR A 118 10.78 8.40 -3.76
C TYR A 118 11.58 9.34 -4.65
N THR A 119 12.76 9.80 -4.24
CA THR A 119 13.61 10.68 -5.07
C THR A 119 14.03 9.97 -6.36
N LEU A 120 14.37 8.68 -6.26
CA LEU A 120 14.67 7.84 -7.42
C LEU A 120 13.46 7.70 -8.35
N ALA A 121 12.24 7.61 -7.83
CA ALA A 121 11.01 7.62 -8.62
C ALA A 121 10.79 8.95 -9.34
N VAL A 122 11.02 10.08 -8.66
CA VAL A 122 10.95 11.41 -9.31
C VAL A 122 11.90 11.49 -10.50
N ARG A 123 13.16 11.09 -10.32
CA ARG A 123 14.15 11.04 -11.41
C ARG A 123 13.78 10.07 -12.52
N SER A 124 13.13 8.95 -12.17
CA SER A 124 12.71 7.95 -13.16
C SER A 124 11.65 8.51 -14.12
N VAL A 125 10.87 9.51 -13.72
CA VAL A 125 9.87 10.13 -14.61
C VAL A 125 10.53 10.79 -15.82
N ASP A 126 11.73 11.35 -15.67
CA ASP A 126 12.46 12.06 -16.72
C ASP A 126 12.87 11.20 -17.91
N VAL A 127 12.90 9.88 -17.73
CA VAL A 127 13.26 8.92 -18.78
C VAL A 127 12.06 8.14 -19.32
N LEU A 128 10.85 8.37 -18.79
CA LEU A 128 9.63 7.76 -19.33
C LEU A 128 9.29 8.39 -20.68
N ASP A 129 8.77 7.57 -21.59
CA ASP A 129 8.27 8.08 -22.86
C ASP A 129 7.04 9.00 -22.63
N PRO A 130 6.75 9.90 -23.60
CA PRO A 130 5.66 10.85 -23.45
C PRO A 130 4.29 10.22 -23.22
N LYS A 131 4.02 9.04 -23.79
CA LYS A 131 2.73 8.35 -23.64
C LYS A 131 2.56 7.86 -22.22
N THR A 132 3.57 7.19 -21.65
CA THR A 132 3.51 6.75 -20.25
C THR A 132 3.39 7.93 -19.28
N ARG A 133 4.10 9.03 -19.52
CA ARG A 133 3.96 10.24 -18.69
C ARG A 133 2.54 10.80 -18.73
N ALA A 134 1.94 10.92 -19.92
CA ALA A 134 0.57 11.39 -20.08
C ALA A 134 -0.45 10.51 -19.33
N VAL A 135 -0.29 9.18 -19.40
CA VAL A 135 -1.13 8.23 -18.65
C VAL A 135 -1.02 8.44 -17.13
N LEU A 136 0.19 8.60 -16.61
CA LEU A 136 0.41 8.81 -15.17
C LEU A 136 -0.17 10.15 -14.68
N ASP A 137 -0.08 11.19 -15.52
CA ASP A 137 -0.64 12.51 -15.21
C ASP A 137 -2.17 12.52 -15.29
N ALA A 138 -2.77 11.79 -16.25
CA ALA A 138 -4.22 11.61 -16.33
C ALA A 138 -4.75 10.84 -15.11
N TYR A 139 -4.11 9.73 -14.75
CA TYR A 139 -4.43 8.98 -13.53
C TYR A 139 -4.35 9.85 -12.27
N ALA A 140 -3.25 10.60 -12.11
CA ALA A 140 -3.10 11.50 -10.96
C ALA A 140 -4.16 12.60 -10.95
N SER A 141 -4.57 13.12 -12.12
CA SER A 141 -5.64 14.11 -12.23
C SER A 141 -6.99 13.56 -11.78
N GLY A 142 -7.31 12.31 -12.10
CA GLY A 142 -8.52 11.63 -11.60
C GLY A 142 -8.53 11.46 -10.09
N VAL A 143 -7.39 11.06 -9.49
CA VAL A 143 -7.24 11.00 -8.03
C VAL A 143 -7.46 12.37 -7.39
N ASN A 144 -6.88 13.42 -7.97
CA ASN A 144 -7.03 14.78 -7.47
C ASN A 144 -8.46 15.29 -7.59
N ALA A 145 -9.18 14.96 -8.67
CA ALA A 145 -10.56 15.37 -8.82
C ALA A 145 -11.47 14.77 -7.73
N ARG A 146 -11.23 13.51 -7.32
CA ARG A 146 -11.94 12.95 -6.17
C ARG A 146 -11.58 13.65 -4.86
N LEU A 147 -10.31 13.99 -4.65
CA LEU A 147 -9.87 14.77 -3.49
C LEU A 147 -10.54 16.15 -3.46
N ASP A 148 -10.61 16.82 -4.61
CA ASP A 148 -11.24 18.13 -4.76
C ASP A 148 -12.74 18.04 -4.45
N GLN A 149 -13.44 17.03 -4.99
CA GLN A 149 -14.85 16.76 -4.70
C GLN A 149 -15.11 16.57 -3.20
N ILE A 150 -14.30 15.74 -2.53
CA ILE A 150 -14.43 15.50 -1.08
C ILE A 150 -14.36 16.82 -0.30
N ASN A 151 -13.44 17.70 -0.69
CA ASN A 151 -13.25 19.00 -0.04
C ASN A 151 -14.36 20.00 -0.37
N SER A 152 -14.80 20.09 -1.64
CA SER A 152 -15.80 21.06 -2.08
C SER A 152 -17.22 20.73 -1.62
N GLU A 153 -17.56 19.44 -1.56
CA GLU A 153 -18.91 18.96 -1.21
C GLU A 153 -19.03 18.50 0.25
N ALA A 154 -17.94 18.61 1.03
CA ALA A 154 -17.87 18.21 2.43
C ALA A 154 -18.34 16.74 2.65
N LEU A 155 -17.77 15.82 1.86
CA LEU A 155 -18.04 14.37 1.90
C LEU A 155 -17.22 13.66 3.01
N GLY A 156 -17.18 14.27 4.20
CA GLY A 156 -16.39 13.75 5.32
C GLY A 156 -14.89 13.92 5.12
N ARG A 157 -14.11 12.87 5.43
CA ARG A 157 -12.63 12.88 5.32
C ARG A 157 -12.12 12.02 4.16
N GLY A 158 -13.01 11.50 3.32
CA GLY A 158 -12.67 10.65 2.16
C GLY A 158 -12.42 9.18 2.50
N ALA A 159 -12.00 8.86 3.73
CA ALA A 159 -11.94 7.50 4.24
C ALA A 159 -12.25 7.48 5.75
N PRO A 160 -12.96 6.47 6.30
CA PRO A 160 -13.28 6.40 7.73
C PRO A 160 -12.05 6.45 8.64
N GLU A 161 -10.92 5.85 8.23
CA GLU A 161 -9.66 5.86 8.99
C GLU A 161 -9.12 7.27 9.22
N MET A 162 -9.42 8.20 8.31
CA MET A 162 -8.99 9.59 8.42
C MET A 162 -9.77 10.40 9.47
N LEU A 163 -10.77 9.79 10.12
CA LEU A 163 -11.38 10.32 11.36
C LEU A 163 -10.57 9.96 12.61
N LEU A 164 -9.82 8.85 12.55
CA LEU A 164 -8.94 8.39 13.64
C LEU A 164 -7.52 8.94 13.49
N PHE A 165 -7.06 9.07 12.25
CA PHE A 165 -5.71 9.50 11.91
C PHE A 165 -5.74 10.77 11.07
N ASP A 166 -5.11 11.84 11.57
CA ASP A 166 -5.00 13.09 10.81
C ASP A 166 -3.95 12.96 9.70
N ALA A 167 -4.40 12.58 8.50
CA ALA A 167 -3.55 12.31 7.36
C ALA A 167 -3.99 13.11 6.12
N PRO A 168 -3.86 14.45 6.11
CA PRO A 168 -4.25 15.25 4.95
C PRO A 168 -3.53 14.78 3.69
N CYS A 169 -4.29 14.55 2.62
CA CYS A 169 -3.75 14.18 1.33
C CYS A 169 -3.41 15.44 0.55
N ARG A 170 -2.13 15.60 0.19
CA ARG A 170 -1.71 16.62 -0.77
C ARG A 170 -1.98 16.12 -2.19
N THR A 171 -2.08 17.05 -3.13
CA THR A 171 -2.17 16.77 -4.56
C THR A 171 -1.20 15.66 -4.98
N VAL A 172 -1.73 14.69 -5.70
CA VAL A 172 -1.03 13.54 -6.27
C VAL A 172 -0.49 13.93 -7.64
N ALA A 173 0.71 13.48 -7.98
CA ALA A 173 1.33 13.68 -9.28
C ALA A 173 1.72 12.33 -9.90
N GLY A 174 1.93 12.26 -11.22
CA GLY A 174 2.29 11.00 -11.89
C GLY A 174 3.52 10.29 -11.31
N ARG A 175 4.48 11.06 -10.77
CA ARG A 175 5.65 10.53 -10.04
C ARG A 175 5.31 9.70 -8.80
N ASP A 176 4.18 9.99 -8.14
CA ASP A 176 3.76 9.25 -6.95
C ASP A 176 3.39 7.81 -7.33
N SER A 177 2.77 7.59 -8.49
CA SER A 177 2.48 6.25 -9.01
C SER A 177 3.76 5.44 -9.27
N VAL A 178 4.80 6.07 -9.83
CA VAL A 178 6.12 5.42 -10.01
C VAL A 178 6.73 5.03 -8.66
N ALA A 179 6.60 5.89 -7.65
CA ALA A 179 7.07 5.58 -6.30
C ALA A 179 6.31 4.39 -5.69
N LEU A 180 4.98 4.33 -5.87
CA LEU A 180 4.18 3.20 -5.40
C LEU A 180 4.56 1.88 -6.08
N VAL A 181 4.88 1.90 -7.38
CA VAL A 181 5.39 0.70 -8.08
C VAL A 181 6.73 0.24 -7.50
N LYS A 182 7.65 1.15 -7.18
CA LYS A 182 8.92 0.80 -6.51
C LYS A 182 8.71 0.26 -5.10
N LEU A 183 7.74 0.82 -4.36
CA LEU A 183 7.35 0.29 -3.05
C LEU A 183 6.77 -1.12 -3.17
N LEU A 184 5.92 -1.38 -4.16
CA LEU A 184 5.38 -2.70 -4.42
C LEU A 184 6.50 -3.69 -4.75
N ALA A 185 7.46 -3.31 -5.61
CA ALA A 185 8.63 -4.15 -5.90
C ALA A 185 9.45 -4.48 -4.64
N LEU A 186 9.58 -3.53 -3.70
CA LEU A 186 10.20 -3.78 -2.40
C LEU A 186 9.37 -4.76 -1.55
N GLN A 187 8.05 -4.59 -1.49
CA GLN A 187 7.13 -5.44 -0.72
C GLN A 187 7.07 -6.88 -1.24
N LEU A 188 7.27 -7.08 -2.54
CA LEU A 188 7.34 -8.38 -3.19
C LEU A 188 8.73 -9.03 -3.08
N SER A 189 9.69 -8.40 -2.39
CA SER A 189 11.03 -8.94 -2.18
C SER A 189 11.25 -9.40 -0.75
N GLY A 190 11.89 -10.57 -0.60
CA GLY A 190 12.43 -11.07 0.67
C GLY A 190 13.94 -10.89 0.81
N HIS A 191 14.58 -10.25 -0.17
CA HIS A 191 16.04 -10.28 -0.28
C HIS A 191 16.72 -9.63 0.91
N LEU A 192 16.18 -8.52 1.44
CA LEU A 192 16.79 -7.83 2.56
C LEU A 192 16.90 -8.73 3.81
N ASP A 193 15.82 -9.42 4.17
CA ASP A 193 15.82 -10.36 5.29
C ASP A 193 16.71 -11.56 4.99
N ALA A 194 16.66 -12.10 3.77
CA ALA A 194 17.48 -13.23 3.34
C ALA A 194 18.98 -12.96 3.45
N GLU A 195 19.45 -11.82 2.94
CA GLU A 195 20.86 -11.43 2.97
C GLU A 195 21.35 -11.15 4.38
N VAL A 196 20.56 -10.42 5.18
CA VAL A 196 20.91 -10.13 6.58
C VAL A 196 20.95 -11.42 7.40
N LYS A 197 19.99 -12.32 7.20
CA LYS A 197 19.94 -13.64 7.86
C LYS A 197 21.14 -14.49 7.44
N ARG A 198 21.47 -14.55 6.15
CA ARG A 198 22.65 -15.29 5.64
C ARG A 198 23.95 -14.73 6.19
N ALA A 199 24.11 -13.42 6.24
CA ALA A 199 25.29 -12.77 6.82
C ALA A 199 25.43 -13.04 8.33
N ARG A 200 24.34 -12.92 9.11
CA ARG A 200 24.33 -13.23 10.54
C ARG A 200 24.65 -14.70 10.81
N THR A 201 24.05 -15.63 10.06
CA THR A 201 24.33 -17.06 10.18
C THR A 201 25.77 -17.38 9.83
N SER A 202 26.31 -16.80 8.75
CA SER A 202 27.72 -16.94 8.38
C SER A 202 28.65 -16.48 9.52
N LEU A 203 28.40 -15.32 10.12
CA LEU A 203 29.19 -14.85 11.27
C LEU A 203 29.07 -15.80 12.47
N ALA A 204 27.88 -16.33 12.77
CA ALA A 204 27.67 -17.22 13.92
C ALA A 204 28.33 -18.60 13.79
N LEU A 205 28.68 -19.05 12.58
CA LEU A 205 29.27 -20.36 12.34
C LEU A 205 30.81 -20.32 12.39
N THR A 206 31.42 -21.27 13.10
CA THR A 206 32.88 -21.45 13.09
C THR A 206 33.36 -22.13 11.79
N ASP A 207 32.56 -23.04 11.23
CA ASP A 207 32.81 -23.69 9.95
C ASP A 207 31.80 -23.19 8.91
N GLN A 208 32.28 -22.39 7.96
CA GLN A 208 31.45 -21.79 6.91
C GLN A 208 30.83 -22.81 5.97
N LYS A 209 31.41 -24.02 5.85
CA LYS A 209 30.84 -25.07 5.00
C LYS A 209 29.45 -25.50 5.46
N ARG A 210 29.15 -25.33 6.75
CA ARG A 210 27.85 -25.64 7.35
C ARG A 210 26.76 -24.60 7.04
N LEU A 211 27.11 -23.46 6.44
CA LEU A 211 26.12 -22.46 6.04
C LEU A 211 25.11 -23.05 5.05
N LEU A 212 25.59 -23.88 4.12
CA LEU A 212 24.78 -24.55 3.11
C LEU A 212 23.81 -25.59 3.71
N ASP A 213 24.12 -26.14 4.88
CA ASP A 213 23.22 -27.06 5.59
C ASP A 213 21.98 -26.34 6.15
N ILE A 214 22.10 -25.03 6.43
CA ILE A 214 21.06 -24.21 7.08
C ILE A 214 20.33 -23.33 6.06
N LEU A 215 21.09 -22.72 5.15
CA LEU A 215 20.62 -21.83 4.09
C LEU A 215 21.19 -22.32 2.76
N PRO A 216 20.59 -23.38 2.17
CA PRO A 216 21.09 -23.96 0.94
C PRO A 216 20.96 -22.96 -0.22
N ASP A 217 21.94 -22.98 -1.12
CA ASP A 217 21.89 -22.19 -2.34
C ASP A 217 20.82 -22.74 -3.29
N ALA A 218 20.27 -21.87 -4.14
CA ALA A 218 19.31 -22.28 -5.15
C ALA A 218 19.93 -23.31 -6.12
N PRO A 219 19.18 -24.33 -6.55
CA PRO A 219 19.70 -25.33 -7.47
C PRO A 219 20.05 -24.71 -8.83
N GLY A 220 21.20 -25.10 -9.39
CA GLY A 220 21.70 -24.62 -10.68
C GLY A 220 23.06 -23.92 -10.56
N ASP A 221 23.57 -23.43 -11.68
CA ASP A 221 24.81 -22.66 -11.70
C ASP A 221 24.54 -21.23 -11.21
N GLY A 222 25.25 -20.82 -10.16
CA GLY A 222 25.16 -19.45 -9.66
C GLY A 222 25.60 -18.45 -10.72
N ILE A 223 24.73 -17.48 -11.04
CA ILE A 223 25.03 -16.40 -12.01
C ILE A 223 26.12 -15.46 -11.45
N ALA A 224 26.29 -15.41 -10.13
CA ALA A 224 27.36 -14.68 -9.46
C ALA A 224 27.83 -15.43 -8.20
N ALA A 225 29.14 -15.62 -8.07
CA ALA A 225 29.75 -16.05 -6.82
C ALA A 225 29.84 -14.84 -5.89
N LEU A 226 28.91 -14.75 -4.93
CA LEU A 226 29.00 -13.72 -3.89
C LEU A 226 30.13 -14.09 -2.92
N PRO A 227 30.96 -13.12 -2.48
CA PRO A 227 31.98 -13.36 -1.47
C PRO A 227 31.30 -13.77 -0.15
N GLU A 228 32.06 -14.43 0.73
CA GLU A 228 31.58 -14.70 2.08
C GLU A 228 31.20 -13.38 2.76
N TYR A 229 29.95 -13.21 3.16
CA TYR A 229 29.48 -11.94 3.74
C TYR A 229 30.29 -11.55 5.00
N ALA A 230 30.78 -12.52 5.76
CA ALA A 230 31.67 -12.29 6.89
C ALA A 230 32.99 -11.59 6.48
N SER A 231 33.49 -11.84 5.26
CA SER A 231 34.69 -11.20 4.72
C SER A 231 34.46 -9.73 4.35
N LEU A 232 33.20 -9.33 4.07
CA LEU A 232 32.85 -7.96 3.70
C LEU A 232 32.82 -7.00 4.90
N MET A 233 32.66 -7.53 6.12
CA MET A 233 32.50 -6.73 7.34
C MET A 233 33.39 -7.28 8.48
N PRO A 234 34.72 -7.15 8.37
CA PRO A 234 35.64 -7.65 9.41
C PRO A 234 35.42 -6.91 10.74
N GLY A 235 35.47 -7.64 11.86
CA GLY A 235 35.38 -7.07 13.21
C GLY A 235 33.96 -6.84 13.75
N VAL A 236 32.93 -7.30 13.05
CA VAL A 236 31.55 -7.33 13.59
C VAL A 236 31.45 -8.39 14.69
N LYS A 237 30.69 -8.08 15.75
CA LYS A 237 30.43 -9.04 16.84
C LYS A 237 29.74 -10.28 16.30
N GLN A 238 30.36 -11.43 16.53
CA GLN A 238 29.88 -12.74 16.09
C GLN A 238 28.47 -13.08 16.60
N PHE A 239 28.16 -12.64 17.82
CA PHE A 239 26.89 -12.89 18.50
C PHE A 239 26.19 -11.56 18.83
N SER A 240 25.77 -10.83 17.80
CA SER A 240 24.90 -9.65 17.99
C SER A 240 23.48 -10.08 18.32
N GLU A 241 22.80 -9.31 19.17
CA GLU A 241 21.36 -9.47 19.40
C GLU A 241 20.59 -9.43 18.07
N ASN A 242 19.71 -10.41 17.86
CA ASN A 242 18.91 -10.50 16.65
C ASN A 242 17.73 -9.52 16.74
N ILE A 243 17.99 -8.26 16.40
CA ILE A 243 16.94 -7.25 16.29
C ILE A 243 16.29 -7.40 14.90
N PRO A 244 14.96 -7.65 14.83
CA PRO A 244 14.21 -7.65 13.56
C PRO A 244 14.28 -6.27 12.89
N LEU A 245 14.27 -6.25 11.56
CA LEU A 245 14.41 -5.01 10.78
C LEU A 245 13.31 -3.97 11.08
N ASP A 246 12.08 -4.40 11.37
CA ASP A 246 11.04 -3.68 12.12
C ASP A 246 9.85 -4.65 12.33
N PRO A 247 9.41 -4.98 13.55
CA PRO A 247 8.28 -5.90 13.78
C PRO A 247 6.90 -5.25 13.52
N SER A 248 6.85 -3.97 13.17
CA SER A 248 5.60 -3.26 12.96
C SER A 248 4.76 -3.91 11.84
N PRO A 249 3.44 -4.10 12.03
CA PRO A 249 2.56 -4.58 10.98
C PRO A 249 2.48 -3.63 9.77
N LEU A 250 2.93 -2.38 9.93
CA LEU A 250 3.01 -1.37 8.88
C LEU A 250 4.32 -1.43 8.09
N SER A 251 5.27 -2.30 8.47
CA SER A 251 6.54 -2.45 7.78
C SER A 251 6.31 -2.93 6.34
N PRO A 252 6.87 -2.23 5.33
CA PRO A 252 6.82 -2.70 3.95
C PRO A 252 7.83 -3.83 3.66
N PHE A 253 8.70 -4.15 4.62
CA PHE A 253 9.69 -5.21 4.47
C PHE A 253 9.08 -6.54 4.89
N LYS A 254 8.93 -7.47 3.94
CA LYS A 254 8.44 -8.82 4.22
C LYS A 254 9.60 -9.71 4.66
N SER A 255 9.32 -10.63 5.57
CA SER A 255 10.28 -11.67 5.95
C SER A 255 10.53 -12.58 4.75
N PHE A 256 11.71 -13.17 4.67
CA PHE A 256 12.06 -14.12 3.61
C PHE A 256 11.05 -15.28 3.54
N ASP A 257 10.60 -15.78 4.68
CA ASP A 257 9.67 -16.92 4.77
C ASP A 257 8.26 -16.58 4.24
N LEU A 258 7.94 -15.28 4.13
CA LEU A 258 6.67 -14.75 3.61
C LEU A 258 6.88 -13.96 2.31
N ALA A 259 8.09 -13.98 1.75
CA ALA A 259 8.41 -13.24 0.54
C ALA A 259 7.98 -14.05 -0.68
N GLY A 260 6.68 -13.94 -0.99
CA GLY A 260 6.09 -14.22 -2.30
C GLY A 260 6.44 -15.57 -2.92
N ALA A 261 5.49 -16.51 -2.87
CA ALA A 261 5.35 -17.55 -3.88
C ALA A 261 4.06 -17.23 -4.65
N SER A 262 3.98 -17.60 -5.92
CA SER A 262 2.75 -17.41 -6.70
C SER A 262 2.61 -18.57 -7.65
N ASN A 263 1.36 -18.89 -8.00
CA ASN A 263 1.08 -19.93 -8.96
C ASN A 263 0.60 -19.32 -10.26
N ALA A 264 1.03 -19.91 -11.36
CA ALA A 264 0.51 -19.62 -12.68
C ALA A 264 0.36 -20.93 -13.45
N TRP A 265 -0.79 -21.09 -14.10
CA TRP A 265 -1.07 -22.23 -14.95
C TRP A 265 -1.39 -21.74 -16.36
N ALA A 266 -0.82 -22.43 -17.34
CA ALA A 266 -1.16 -22.27 -18.73
C ALA A 266 -1.53 -23.66 -19.30
N ALA A 267 -2.68 -23.74 -19.95
CA ALA A 267 -3.08 -24.94 -20.68
C ALA A 267 -3.16 -24.60 -22.17
N ALA A 268 -2.41 -25.36 -22.96
CA ALA A 268 -2.53 -25.31 -24.41
C ALA A 268 -3.93 -25.78 -24.85
N ARG A 269 -4.30 -25.42 -26.09
CA ARG A 269 -5.61 -25.70 -26.68
C ARG A 269 -6.02 -27.17 -26.60
N ASP A 270 -5.09 -28.10 -26.83
CA ASP A 270 -5.27 -29.56 -26.79
C ASP A 270 -5.49 -30.10 -25.38
N ARG A 271 -5.24 -29.28 -24.35
CA ARG A 271 -5.42 -29.59 -22.93
C ARG A 271 -6.62 -28.89 -22.29
N SER A 272 -7.48 -28.27 -23.10
CA SER A 272 -8.67 -27.55 -22.66
C SER A 272 -9.93 -28.13 -23.28
N ALA A 273 -10.95 -28.41 -22.45
CA ALA A 273 -12.23 -28.96 -22.91
C ALA A 273 -12.98 -28.02 -23.87
N ALA A 274 -12.77 -26.71 -23.73
CA ALA A 274 -13.38 -25.69 -24.60
C ALA A 274 -12.59 -25.48 -25.91
N GLY A 275 -11.43 -26.13 -26.08
CA GLY A 275 -10.60 -26.00 -27.28
C GLY A 275 -9.96 -24.61 -27.44
N GLY A 276 -9.83 -23.84 -26.36
CA GLY A 276 -9.11 -22.57 -26.29
C GLY A 276 -7.97 -22.62 -25.26
N THR A 277 -6.96 -21.76 -25.43
CA THR A 277 -5.87 -21.60 -24.44
C THR A 277 -6.43 -21.06 -23.14
N LEU A 278 -6.01 -21.64 -22.01
CA LEU A 278 -6.36 -21.15 -20.68
C LEU A 278 -5.14 -20.56 -19.99
N ILE A 279 -5.33 -19.43 -19.33
CA ILE A 279 -4.39 -18.83 -18.40
C ILE A 279 -5.10 -18.63 -17.07
N ALA A 280 -4.48 -19.08 -15.99
CA ALA A 280 -4.95 -18.87 -14.62
C ALA A 280 -3.78 -18.39 -13.77
N ASN A 281 -3.95 -17.24 -13.13
CA ASN A 281 -2.95 -16.65 -12.26
C ASN A 281 -3.51 -16.61 -10.84
N ASP A 282 -2.71 -17.01 -9.87
CA ASP A 282 -3.00 -16.94 -8.44
C ASP A 282 -1.80 -16.28 -7.73
N PRO A 283 -1.65 -14.95 -7.88
CA PRO A 283 -0.59 -14.19 -7.22
C PRO A 283 -0.91 -14.06 -5.72
N HIS A 284 0.11 -14.27 -4.87
CA HIS A 284 0.02 -14.10 -3.41
C HIS A 284 0.85 -12.91 -2.92
#